data_AF-A0AAV0LHT7-F1
#
_entry.id   AF-A0AAV0LHT7-F1
#
_cell.length_a   1.000
_cell.length_b   1.000
_cell.length_c   1.000
_cell.angle_alpha   90.00
_cell.angle_beta   90.00
_cell.angle_gamma   90.00
#
_symmetry.space_group_name_H-M   'P 1'
#
loop_
_entity.id
_entity.type
_entity.pdbx_description
1 polymer ?
#
loop_
_entity_poly.entity_id
_entity_poly.type
_entity_poly.pdbx_seq_one_letter_code
_entity_poly.pdbx_strand_id
1 'polypeptide(L)' 'MKLYKVYIGKFEMKPKDDDDAGGNGCFVTITVEYEKLNLASPPAYKYLDFLESVVHDLGEALA' A
#
# COMPACT_ATOMS: atom_id res chain seq x y z
N MET A 1 9.23 -15.01 12.80
CA MET A 1 10.06 -15.73 11.81
C MET A 1 10.30 -14.79 10.62
N LYS A 2 11.55 -14.59 10.19
CA LYS A 2 11.89 -13.65 9.10
C LYS A 2 11.53 -14.30 7.75
N LEU A 3 10.71 -13.65 6.92
CA LEU A 3 10.25 -14.18 5.62
C LEU A 3 10.97 -13.57 4.41
N TYR A 4 11.50 -12.35 4.58
CA TYR A 4 12.15 -11.59 3.52
C TYR A 4 13.52 -11.10 3.99
N LYS A 5 14.50 -11.09 3.09
CA LYS A 5 15.80 -10.45 3.32
C LYS A 5 15.67 -8.94 3.26
N VAL A 6 14.94 -8.47 2.26
CA VAL A 6 14.59 -7.07 2.00
C VAL A 6 13.07 -6.97 1.86
N TYR A 7 12.49 -5.96 2.49
CA TYR A 7 11.08 -5.62 2.37
C TYR A 7 10.93 -4.10 2.40
N ILE A 8 10.46 -3.51 1.31
CA ILE A 8 10.31 -2.06 1.13
C ILE A 8 8.88 -1.80 0.67
N GLY A 9 8.13 -1.03 1.48
CA GLY A 9 6.83 -0.50 1.10
C GLY A 9 6.96 0.94 0.61
N LYS A 10 6.43 1.23 -0.58
CA LYS A 10 6.35 2.57 -1.15
C LYS A 10 4.88 2.96 -1.27
N PHE A 11 4.57 4.18 -0.83
CA PHE A 11 3.24 4.76 -0.89
C PHE A 11 3.32 6.02 -1.75
N GLU A 12 2.54 6.07 -2.81
CA GLU A 12 2.41 7.24 -3.66
C GLU A 12 0.95 7.71 -3.61
N MET A 13 0.73 8.95 -3.18
CA MET A 13 -0.59 9.56 -3.09
C MET A 13 -0.72 10.62 -4.17
N LYS A 14 -1.75 10.48 -5.02
CA LYS A 14 -2.04 11.42 -6.11
C LYS A 14 -3.44 12.00 -5.90
N PRO A 15 -3.60 13.33 -5.83
CA PRO A 15 -4.92 13.95 -5.82
C PRO A 15 -5.73 13.49 -7.04
N LYS A 16 -7.05 13.41 -6.91
CA LYS A 16 -7.94 13.26 -8.07
C LYS A 16 -8.02 14.61 -8.78
N ASP A 17 -7.82 14.63 -10.12
CA ASP A 17 -7.90 15.87 -10.90
C ASP A 17 -9.34 16.43 -10.94
N ASP A 18 -9.45 17.76 -11.00
CA ASP A 18 -10.65 18.58 -10.76
C ASP A 18 -11.70 18.61 -11.90
N ASP A 19 -11.58 17.77 -12.93
CA ASP A 19 -12.49 17.82 -14.10
C ASP A 19 -13.94 17.33 -13.80
N ASP A 20 -14.17 16.72 -12.63
CA ASP A 20 -15.49 16.35 -12.11
C ASP A 20 -15.81 17.12 -10.81
N ALA A 21 -15.97 18.44 -10.89
CA ALA A 21 -16.76 19.31 -9.97
C ALA A 21 -16.68 19.06 -8.44
N GLY A 22 -15.56 18.56 -7.90
CA GLY A 22 -15.43 18.28 -6.47
C GLY A 22 -14.18 17.47 -6.14
N GLY A 23 -13.02 18.12 -6.11
CA GLY A 23 -11.73 17.56 -5.67
C GLY A 23 -11.73 17.05 -4.22
N ASN A 24 -12.42 15.94 -3.96
CA ASN A 24 -12.50 15.25 -2.68
C ASN A 24 -11.91 13.85 -2.84
N GLY A 25 -10.59 13.74 -2.66
CA GLY A 25 -9.91 12.46 -2.46
C GLY A 25 -8.58 12.33 -3.19
N CYS A 26 -7.91 11.22 -2.94
CA CYS A 26 -6.67 10.84 -3.60
C CYS A 26 -6.70 9.37 -4.04
N PHE A 27 -5.88 9.03 -5.01
CA PHE A 27 -5.49 7.66 -5.30
C PHE A 27 -4.22 7.34 -4.52
N VAL A 28 -4.22 6.21 -3.81
CA VAL A 28 -3.03 5.70 -3.13
C VAL A 28 -2.52 4.47 -3.87
N THR A 29 -1.29 4.54 -4.37
CA THR A 29 -0.58 3.40 -4.96
C THR A 29 0.34 2.81 -3.91
N ILE A 30 0.19 1.51 -3.62
CA ILE A 30 1.03 0.76 -2.70
C ILE A 30 1.91 -0.19 -3.51
N THR A 31 3.23 -0.02 -3.44
CA THR A 31 4.20 -0.90 -4.09
C THR A 31 5.04 -1.60 -3.03
N VAL A 32 5.08 -2.94 -3.08
CA VAL A 32 5.91 -3.75 -2.19
C VAL A 32 7.04 -4.40 -2.98
N GLU A 33 8.26 -3.96 -2.72
CA GLU A 33 9.49 -4.54 -3.25
C GLU A 33 10.10 -5.46 -2.20
N TYR A 34 10.26 -6.74 -2.51
CA TYR A 34 10.76 -7.72 -1.55
C TYR A 34 11.70 -8.75 -2.16
N GLU A 35 12.68 -9.18 -1.37
CA GLU A 35 13.53 -10.33 -1.67
C GLU A 35 13.18 -11.47 -0.70
N LYS A 36 12.69 -12.58 -1.23
CA LYS A 36 12.38 -13.78 -0.43
C LYS A 36 13.60 -14.30 0.30
N LEU A 37 13.42 -14.77 1.54
CA LEU A 37 14.50 -15.43 2.28
C LEU A 37 14.92 -16.75 1.62
N ASN A 38 13.95 -17.51 1.11
CA ASN A 38 14.13 -18.75 0.35
C ASN A 38 12.92 -18.99 -0.57
N LEU A 39 13.00 -19.98 -1.45
CA LEU A 39 11.93 -20.30 -2.43
C LEU A 39 10.58 -20.64 -1.76
N ALA A 40 10.61 -21.20 -0.55
CA ALA A 40 9.41 -21.54 0.21
C ALA A 40 8.73 -20.32 0.87
N SER A 41 9.39 -19.16 0.89
CA SER A 41 8.81 -17.94 1.45
C SER A 41 7.63 -17.48 0.58
N PRO A 42 6.46 -17.20 1.18
CA PRO A 42 5.28 -16.82 0.42
C PRO A 42 5.48 -15.43 -0.22
N PRO A 43 4.76 -15.15 -1.32
CA PRO A 43 4.62 -13.77 -1.81
C PRO A 43 4.05 -12.85 -0.72
N ALA A 44 4.36 -11.55 -0.79
CA ALA A 44 4.01 -10.58 0.23
C ALA A 44 2.52 -10.14 0.26
N TYR A 45 1.61 -10.91 -0.36
CA TYR A 45 0.19 -10.52 -0.51
C TYR A 45 -0.49 -10.21 0.83
N LYS A 46 -0.26 -11.02 1.86
CA LYS A 46 -0.84 -10.77 3.20
C LYS A 46 -0.42 -9.43 3.80
N TYR A 47 0.78 -8.95 3.47
CA TYR A 47 1.23 -7.65 3.92
C TYR A 47 0.61 -6.53 3.07
N LEU A 48 0.37 -6.77 1.78
CA LEU A 48 -0.34 -5.82 0.92
C LEU A 48 -1.78 -5.59 1.41
N ASP A 49 -2.51 -6.66 1.75
CA ASP A 49 -3.87 -6.58 2.29
C ASP A 49 -3.91 -5.76 3.60
N PHE A 50 -2.91 -5.96 4.46
CA PHE A 50 -2.76 -5.17 5.68
C PHE A 50 -2.49 -3.69 5.39
N LEU A 51 -1.60 -3.39 4.44
CA LEU A 51 -1.29 -2.01 4.06
C LEU A 51 -2.49 -1.30 3.43
N GLU A 52 -3.30 -2.02 2.65
CA GLU A 52 -4.57 -1.52 2.12
C GLU A 52 -5.54 -1.16 3.26
N SER A 53 -5.71 -2.03 4.25
CA SER A 53 -6.53 -1.75 5.45
C SER A 53 -6.04 -0.51 6.19
N VAL A 54 -4.72 -0.35 6.37
CA VAL A 54 -4.15 0.83 7.04
C VAL A 54 -4.43 2.11 6.27
N VAL A 55 -4.34 2.08 4.93
CA VAL A 55 -4.65 3.25 4.10
C VAL A 55 -6.12 3.61 4.17
N HIS A 56 -7.02 2.62 4.23
CA HIS A 56 -8.45 2.85 4.39
C HIS A 56 -8.77 3.49 5.75
N ASP A 57 -8.28 2.91 6.85
CA ASP A 57 -8.48 3.44 8.20
C ASP A 57 -7.91 4.86 8.35
N LEU A 58 -6.75 5.13 7.72
CA LEU A 58 -6.16 6.47 7.68
C LEU A 58 -7.03 7.46 6.88
N GLY A 59 -7.62 7.01 5.77
CA GLY A 59 -8.57 7.81 5.01
C GLY A 59 -9.79 8.19 5.82
N GLU A 60 -10.36 7.25 6.58
CA GLU A 60 -11.49 7.51 7.48
C GLU A 60 -11.11 8.44 8.64
N ALA A 61 -9.92 8.29 9.21
CA ALA A 61 -9.46 9.10 10.33
C ALA A 61 -9.15 10.56 9.95
N LEU A 62 -8.89 10.84 8.66
CA LEU A 62 -8.54 12.16 8.14
C LEU A 62 -9.71 12.88 7.44
N ALA A 63 -10.84 12.20 7.24
CA ALA A 63 -12.06 12.75 6.65
C ALA A 63 -12.92 13.50 7.68
#